data_AF-A0A392PL38-F1
#
_entry.id   AF-A0A392PL38-F1
#
_cell.length_a   1.000
_cell.length_b   1.000
_cell.length_c   1.000
_cell.angle_alpha   90.00
_cell.angle_beta   90.00
_cell.angle_gamma   90.00
#
_symmetry.space_group_name_H-M   'P 1'
#
loop_
_entity.id
_entity.type
_entity.pdbx_description
1 polymer ?
#
loop_
_entity_poly.entity_id
_entity_poly.type
_entity_poly.pdbx_seq_one_letter_code
_entity_poly.pdbx_strand_id
1 'polypeptide(L)'
;MCDLLVAGYCIDGKIEEARRLAEEMYRGGFELGVRAYNAMLDCICKICRQKDPFKLHSEIDHALKVFAMMKADGCEPGVKTYDLLMMKLGAHNRVDKANALFNEALGRGLPVTPKEYVVDPRFVKKKAVKAEKKRETLP
;
A
#
# COMPACT_ATOMS: atom_id res chain seq x y z
N MET A 1 -7.32 24.43 -5.86
CA MET A 1 -6.92 24.88 -4.50
C MET A 1 -7.03 23.77 -3.46
N CYS A 2 -7.98 22.83 -3.56
CA CYS A 2 -8.18 21.80 -2.54
C CYS A 2 -7.14 20.67 -2.53
N ASP A 3 -6.48 20.37 -3.66
CA ASP A 3 -5.32 19.42 -3.74
C ASP A 3 -4.21 19.78 -2.72
N LEU A 4 -3.89 21.08 -2.61
CA LEU A 4 -2.90 21.58 -1.65
C LEU A 4 -3.32 21.37 -0.18
N LEU A 5 -4.63 21.44 0.11
CA LEU A 5 -5.15 21.21 1.46
C LEU A 5 -5.08 19.71 1.81
N VAL A 6 -5.48 18.83 0.88
CA VAL A 6 -5.34 17.38 1.04
C VAL A 6 -3.86 17.01 1.28
N ALA A 7 -2.96 17.54 0.46
CA ALA A 7 -1.52 17.33 0.64
C ALA A 7 -1.01 17.90 1.97
N GLY A 8 -1.50 19.07 2.40
CA GLY A 8 -1.17 19.68 3.68
C GLY A 8 -1.56 18.81 4.88
N TYR A 9 -2.80 18.29 4.90
CA TYR A 9 -3.23 17.35 5.95
C TYR A 9 -2.39 16.07 5.96
N CYS A 10 -1.98 15.57 4.79
CA CYS A 10 -1.09 14.41 4.68
C CYS A 10 0.30 14.68 5.28
N ILE A 11 0.87 15.86 5.04
CA ILE A 11 2.16 16.26 5.60
C ILE A 11 2.08 16.35 7.13
N ASP A 12 0.96 16.86 7.65
CA ASP A 12 0.68 16.96 9.10
C ASP A 12 0.29 15.62 9.75
N GLY A 13 0.30 14.51 8.99
CA GLY A 13 -0.05 13.17 9.49
C GLY A 13 -1.55 12.98 9.78
N LYS A 14 -2.39 13.93 9.39
CA LYS A 14 -3.86 13.91 9.58
C LYS A 14 -4.54 13.19 8.41
N ILE A 15 -4.23 11.92 8.22
CA ILE A 15 -4.73 11.14 7.06
C ILE A 15 -6.26 11.02 7.03
N GLU A 16 -6.92 10.98 8.19
CA GLU A 16 -8.38 10.91 8.26
C GLU A 16 -9.04 12.17 7.72
N GLU A 17 -8.51 13.35 8.07
CA GLU A 17 -8.99 14.64 7.57
C GLU A 17 -8.69 14.79 6.08
N ALA A 18 -7.48 14.40 5.64
CA ALA A 18 -7.12 14.39 4.22
C ALA A 18 -8.09 13.51 3.41
N ARG A 19 -8.45 12.33 3.93
CA ARG A 19 -9.35 11.38 3.29
C ARG A 19 -10.77 11.92 3.23
N ARG A 20 -11.28 12.49 4.31
CA ARG A 20 -12.61 13.09 4.34
C ARG A 20 -12.72 14.21 3.30
N LEU A 21 -11.72 15.08 3.23
CA LEU A 21 -11.70 16.16 2.25
C LEU A 21 -11.62 15.61 0.81
N ALA A 22 -10.79 14.58 0.57
CA ALA A 22 -10.71 13.91 -0.72
C ALA A 22 -12.07 13.32 -1.16
N GLU A 23 -12.81 12.71 -0.25
CA GLU A 23 -14.14 12.15 -0.53
C GLU A 23 -15.19 13.26 -0.79
N GLU A 24 -15.16 14.34 0.00
CA GLU A 24 -16.02 15.51 -0.23
C GLU A 24 -15.75 16.15 -1.61
N MET A 25 -14.48 16.25 -2.01
CA MET A 25 -14.09 16.71 -3.35
C MET A 25 -14.63 15.81 -4.46
N TYR A 26 -14.44 14.50 -4.32
CA TYR A 26 -14.94 13.51 -5.28
C TYR A 26 -16.47 13.59 -5.43
N ARG A 27 -17.20 13.68 -4.31
CA ARG A 27 -18.66 13.86 -4.31
C ARG A 27 -19.10 15.19 -4.91
N GLY A 28 -18.27 16.22 -4.83
CA GLY A 28 -18.47 17.52 -5.47
C GLY A 28 -18.11 17.55 -6.96
N GLY A 29 -17.62 16.43 -7.54
CA GLY A 29 -17.22 16.35 -8.94
C GLY A 29 -15.83 16.94 -9.22
N PHE A 30 -14.99 17.13 -8.19
CA PHE A 30 -13.62 17.60 -8.35
C PHE A 30 -12.64 16.43 -8.35
N GLU A 31 -11.74 16.43 -9.33
CA GLU A 31 -10.66 15.44 -9.43
C GLU A 31 -9.45 15.86 -8.59
N LEU A 32 -8.80 14.87 -7.96
CA LEU A 32 -7.56 15.09 -7.24
C LEU A 32 -6.38 15.00 -8.21
N GLY A 33 -5.40 15.88 -8.01
CA GLY A 33 -4.16 15.82 -8.77
C GLY A 33 -3.19 14.75 -8.26
N VAL A 34 -2.21 14.44 -9.09
CA VAL A 34 -1.07 13.54 -8.79
C VAL A 34 -0.38 13.91 -7.47
N ARG A 35 -0.33 15.21 -7.12
CA ARG A 35 0.32 15.70 -5.89
C ARG A 35 -0.41 15.23 -4.63
N ALA A 36 -1.73 15.40 -4.54
CA ALA A 36 -2.54 14.90 -3.43
C ALA A 36 -2.44 13.38 -3.31
N TYR A 37 -2.57 12.64 -4.43
CA TYR A 37 -2.47 11.19 -4.40
C TYR A 37 -1.13 10.70 -3.86
N ASN A 38 -0.03 11.27 -4.34
CA ASN A 38 1.30 10.93 -3.83
C ASN A 38 1.46 11.30 -2.35
N ALA A 39 0.93 12.44 -1.91
CA ALA A 39 0.96 12.85 -0.51
C ALA A 39 0.17 11.90 0.39
N MET A 40 -1.04 11.48 -0.03
CA MET A 40 -1.84 10.50 0.69
C MET A 40 -1.13 9.16 0.80
N LEU A 41 -0.56 8.65 -0.30
CA LEU A 41 0.18 7.39 -0.30
C LEU A 41 1.40 7.42 0.62
N ASP A 42 2.17 8.51 0.58
CA ASP A 42 3.32 8.71 1.48
C ASP A 42 2.88 8.80 2.96
N CYS A 43 1.81 9.55 3.24
CA CYS A 43 1.25 9.70 4.58
C CYS A 43 0.76 8.36 5.16
N ILE A 44 -0.05 7.61 4.40
CA ILE A 44 -0.54 6.27 4.80
C ILE A 44 0.66 5.38 5.11
N CYS A 45 1.68 5.39 4.25
CA CYS A 45 2.88 4.59 4.44
C CYS A 45 3.71 5.00 5.67
N LYS A 46 3.72 6.28 6.05
CA LYS A 46 4.38 6.75 7.27
C LYS A 46 3.62 6.35 8.52
N ILE A 47 2.29 6.53 8.54
CA ILE A 47 1.43 6.23 9.68
C ILE A 47 1.38 4.72 9.97
N CYS A 48 1.53 3.89 8.94
CA CYS A 48 1.71 2.44 9.07
C CYS A 48 2.84 2.03 10.04
N ARG A 49 3.85 2.88 10.28
CA ARG A 49 4.95 2.55 11.21
C ARG A 49 4.59 2.76 12.68
N GLN A 50 3.54 3.51 12.98
CA GLN A 50 3.28 4.05 14.33
C GLN A 50 2.08 3.43 15.03
N LYS A 51 1.11 2.87 14.29
CA LYS A 51 -0.14 2.37 14.87
C LYS A 51 -0.12 0.87 15.10
N ASP A 52 -0.98 0.48 16.04
CA ASP A 52 -1.30 -0.88 16.45
C ASP A 52 -1.31 -1.88 15.26
N PRO A 53 -0.64 -3.05 15.38
CA PRO A 53 -0.56 -4.05 14.31
C PRO A 53 -1.92 -4.55 13.80
N PHE A 54 -3.00 -4.45 14.58
CA PHE A 54 -4.35 -4.78 14.13
C PHE A 54 -4.95 -3.72 13.19
N LYS A 55 -4.60 -2.44 13.38
CA LYS A 55 -5.06 -1.34 12.50
C LYS A 55 -4.26 -1.27 11.19
N LEU A 56 -3.10 -1.91 11.17
CA LEU A 56 -2.10 -1.80 10.12
C LEU A 56 -2.47 -2.54 8.81
N HIS A 57 -3.24 -3.63 8.90
CA HIS A 57 -3.79 -4.30 7.73
C HIS A 57 -4.73 -3.39 6.94
N SER A 58 -5.54 -2.60 7.66
CA SER A 58 -6.50 -1.67 7.07
C SER A 58 -5.81 -0.57 6.25
N GLU A 59 -4.65 -0.08 6.70
CA GLU A 59 -3.97 1.04 6.05
C GLU A 59 -3.34 0.66 4.71
N ILE A 60 -2.85 -0.58 4.56
CA ILE A 60 -2.35 -1.06 3.25
C ILE A 60 -3.48 -1.25 2.26
N ASP A 61 -4.60 -1.81 2.71
CA ASP A 61 -5.77 -1.96 1.84
C ASP A 61 -6.32 -0.58 1.44
N HIS A 62 -6.24 0.43 2.31
CA HIS A 62 -6.50 1.82 1.96
C HIS A 62 -5.50 2.40 0.94
N ALA A 63 -4.20 2.17 1.11
CA ALA A 63 -3.20 2.65 0.15
C ALA A 63 -3.46 2.07 -1.25
N LEU A 64 -3.85 0.80 -1.34
CA LEU A 64 -4.24 0.17 -2.61
C LEU A 64 -5.51 0.78 -3.20
N LYS A 65 -6.48 1.15 -2.37
CA LYS A 65 -7.70 1.86 -2.83
C LYS A 65 -7.37 3.24 -3.41
N VAL A 66 -6.51 4.00 -2.72
CA VAL A 66 -6.05 5.32 -3.20
C VAL A 66 -5.27 5.19 -4.51
N PHE A 67 -4.42 4.16 -4.61
CA PHE A 67 -3.70 3.85 -5.85
C PHE A 67 -4.63 3.45 -7.01
N ALA A 68 -5.70 2.71 -6.74
CA ALA A 68 -6.70 2.39 -7.76
C ALA A 68 -7.47 3.63 -8.22
N MET A 69 -7.86 4.52 -7.28
CA MET A 69 -8.49 5.80 -7.60
C MET A 69 -7.58 6.68 -8.45
N MET A 70 -6.29 6.78 -8.10
CA MET A 70 -5.30 7.52 -8.88
C MET A 70 -5.30 7.07 -10.35
N LYS A 71 -5.32 5.75 -10.62
CA LYS A 71 -5.41 5.24 -12.00
C LYS A 71 -6.75 5.51 -12.67
N ALA A 72 -7.86 5.39 -11.94
CA ALA A 72 -9.19 5.62 -12.46
C ALA A 72 -9.38 7.08 -12.91
N ASP A 73 -8.77 8.01 -12.17
CA ASP A 73 -8.78 9.44 -12.45
C ASP A 73 -7.72 9.83 -13.52
N GLY A 74 -7.13 8.86 -14.22
CA GLY A 74 -6.11 9.08 -15.25
C GLY A 74 -4.77 9.61 -14.73
N CYS A 75 -4.60 9.70 -13.41
CA CYS A 75 -3.35 10.09 -12.79
C CYS A 75 -2.36 8.92 -12.83
N GLU A 76 -1.32 9.04 -13.64
CA GLU A 76 -0.35 7.96 -13.79
C GLU A 76 0.57 7.80 -12.56
N PRO A 77 0.57 6.62 -11.90
CA PRO A 77 1.50 6.38 -10.80
C PRO A 77 2.94 6.30 -11.31
N GLY A 78 3.86 6.97 -10.61
CA GLY A 78 5.28 6.98 -10.96
C GLY A 78 6.10 5.91 -10.22
N VAL A 79 7.39 5.82 -10.54
CA VAL A 79 8.34 4.85 -9.95
C VAL A 79 8.31 4.88 -8.42
N LYS A 80 8.33 6.07 -7.82
CA LYS A 80 8.29 6.25 -6.35
C LYS A 80 7.04 5.64 -5.73
N THR A 81 5.90 5.71 -6.43
CA THR A 81 4.62 5.18 -5.96
C THR A 81 4.63 3.66 -5.92
N TYR A 82 5.11 3.01 -6.99
CA TYR A 82 5.27 1.55 -7.03
C TYR A 82 6.28 1.07 -6.00
N ASP A 83 7.46 1.68 -5.94
CA ASP A 83 8.51 1.33 -4.98
C ASP A 83 8.01 1.37 -3.53
N LEU A 84 7.22 2.39 -3.19
CA LEU A 84 6.65 2.55 -1.86
C LEU A 84 5.64 1.44 -1.54
N LEU A 85 4.68 1.18 -2.45
CA LEU A 85 3.66 0.14 -2.27
C LEU A 85 4.28 -1.26 -2.22
N MET A 86 5.23 -1.55 -3.09
CA MET A 86 5.99 -2.80 -3.11
C MET A 86 6.71 -3.03 -1.79
N MET A 87 7.48 -2.04 -1.31
CA MET A 87 8.19 -2.14 -0.03
C MET A 87 7.23 -2.43 1.13
N LYS A 88 6.08 -1.76 1.17
CA LYS A 88 5.07 -1.96 2.22
C LYS A 88 4.42 -3.32 2.13
N LEU A 89 3.96 -3.75 0.96
CA LEU A 89 3.36 -5.07 0.79
C LEU A 89 4.36 -6.19 1.16
N GLY A 90 5.63 -6.02 0.79
CA GLY A 90 6.71 -6.92 1.16
C GLY A 90 6.93 -7.02 2.67
N ALA A 91 7.02 -5.87 3.37
CA ALA A 91 7.14 -5.83 4.83
C ALA A 91 5.97 -6.53 5.55
N HIS A 92 4.80 -6.57 4.91
CA HIS A 92 3.57 -7.17 5.43
C HIS A 92 3.33 -8.62 5.00
N ASN A 93 4.35 -9.29 4.43
CA ASN A 93 4.25 -10.65 3.94
C ASN A 93 3.17 -10.84 2.85
N ARG A 94 2.85 -9.77 2.11
CA ARG A 94 1.94 -9.78 0.95
C ARG A 94 2.76 -9.73 -0.34
N VAL A 95 3.75 -10.62 -0.43
CA VAL A 95 4.75 -10.65 -1.51
C VAL A 95 4.10 -10.88 -2.88
N ASP A 96 3.03 -11.67 -2.96
CA ASP A 96 2.30 -11.91 -4.22
C ASP A 96 1.77 -10.60 -4.82
N LYS A 97 1.18 -9.72 -3.99
CA LYS A 97 0.69 -8.41 -4.44
C LYS A 97 1.85 -7.48 -4.79
N ALA A 98 2.96 -7.54 -4.06
CA ALA A 98 4.15 -6.74 -4.37
C ALA A 98 4.73 -7.12 -5.73
N ASN A 99 4.82 -8.42 -6.03
CA ASN A 99 5.30 -8.92 -7.32
C ASN A 99 4.35 -8.58 -8.47
N ALA A 100 3.03 -8.61 -8.22
CA ALA A 100 2.04 -8.17 -9.21
C ALA A 100 2.26 -6.69 -9.57
N LEU A 101 2.47 -5.80 -8.58
CA LEU A 101 2.78 -4.39 -8.82
C LEU A 101 4.12 -4.19 -9.54
N PHE A 102 5.13 -5.00 -9.23
CA PHE A 102 6.41 -4.96 -9.93
C PHE A 102 6.27 -5.30 -11.42
N ASN A 103 5.56 -6.38 -11.74
CA ASN A 103 5.28 -6.78 -13.12
C ASN A 103 4.44 -5.72 -13.86
N GLU A 104 3.48 -5.11 -13.17
CA GLU A 104 2.69 -4.00 -13.72
C GLU A 104 3.58 -2.80 -14.07
N ALA A 105 4.51 -2.42 -13.19
CA ALA A 105 5.44 -1.32 -13.43
C ALA A 105 6.43 -1.64 -14.57
N LEU A 106 6.92 -2.88 -14.67
CA LEU A 106 7.74 -3.34 -15.78
C LEU A 106 6.99 -3.29 -17.11
N GLY A 107 5.73 -3.72 -17.15
CA GLY A 107 4.87 -3.64 -18.33
C GLY A 107 4.65 -2.20 -18.82
N ARG A 108 4.75 -1.22 -17.91
CA ARG A 108 4.70 0.21 -18.20
C ARG A 108 6.06 0.82 -18.56
N GLY A 109 7.15 0.03 -18.56
CA GLY A 109 8.50 0.51 -18.86
C GLY A 109 9.12 1.37 -17.75
N LEU A 110 8.60 1.32 -16.52
CA LEU A 110 9.15 2.07 -15.40
C LEU A 110 10.45 1.41 -14.90
N PRO A 111 11.50 2.18 -14.58
CA PRO A 111 12.77 1.65 -14.06
C PRO A 111 12.63 1.25 -12.58
N VAL A 112 11.81 0.24 -12.30
CA VAL A 112 11.65 -0.34 -10.96
C VAL A 112 12.73 -1.37 -10.71
N THR A 113 13.34 -1.34 -9.53
CA THR A 113 14.39 -2.30 -9.15
C THR A 113 13.79 -3.49 -8.40
N PRO A 114 14.22 -4.73 -8.69
CA PRO A 114 13.90 -5.88 -7.84
C PRO A 114 14.50 -5.63 -6.45
N LYS A 115 13.69 -5.72 -5.40
CA LYS A 115 14.13 -5.57 -4.01
C LYS A 115 13.77 -6.83 -3.24
N GLU A 116 14.73 -7.38 -2.51
CA GLU A 116 14.44 -8.38 -1.48
C GLU A 116 13.65 -7.70 -0.37
N TYR A 117 12.40 -8.12 -0.18
CA TYR A 117 11.55 -7.54 0.84
C TYR A 117 11.90 -8.15 2.20
N VAL A 118 12.42 -7.33 3.11
CA VAL A 118 12.55 -7.71 4.52
C VAL A 118 11.14 -7.73 5.12
N VAL A 119 10.62 -8.92 5.39
CA VAL A 119 9.33 -9.11 6.06
C VAL A 119 9.48 -8.69 7.53
N ASP A 120 8.56 -7.87 8.03
CA ASP A 120 8.56 -7.51 9.44
C ASP A 120 8.32 -8.78 10.28
N PRO A 121 9.12 -9.04 11.33
CA PRO A 121 8.98 -10.20 12.20
C PRO A 121 7.55 -10.45 12.71
N ARG A 122 6.74 -9.39 12.84
CA ARG A 122 5.32 -9.46 13.26
C ARG A 122 4.42 -10.15 12.24
N PHE A 123 4.78 -10.13 10.94
CA PHE A 123 4.03 -10.75 9.84
C PHE A 123 4.66 -12.03 9.30
N VAL A 124 5.77 -12.48 9.91
CA VAL A 124 6.36 -13.80 9.62
C VAL A 124 5.39 -14.87 10.13
N LYS A 125 4.79 -15.61 9.20
CA LYS A 125 4.01 -16.80 9.53
C LYS A 125 4.95 -17.80 10.22
N LYS A 126 4.69 -18.15 11.49
CA LYS A 126 5.31 -19.35 12.08
C LYS A 126 4.93 -20.52 11.17
N LYS A 127 5.92 -21.23 10.63
CA LYS A 127 5.67 -22.47 9.89
C LYS A 127 4.79 -23.35 10.78
N ALA A 128 3.58 -23.67 10.32
CA ALA A 128 2.84 -24.78 10.89
C ALA A 128 3.70 -26.02 10.68
N VAL A 129 4.14 -26.64 11.78
CA VAL A 129 4.72 -27.98 11.74
C VAL A 129 3.69 -28.87 11.07
N LYS A 130 3.98 -29.35 9.85
CA LYS A 130 3.22 -30.46 9.28
C LYS A 130 3.46 -31.64 10.22
N ALA A 131 2.47 -31.98 11.03
CA ALA A 131 2.45 -33.27 11.71
C ALA A 131 2.40 -34.36 10.62
N GLU A 132 3.53 -35.01 10.37
CA GLU A 132 3.59 -36.26 9.65
C GLU A 132 2.74 -37.28 10.41
N LYS A 133 1.55 -37.61 9.90
CA LYS A 133 0.88 -38.85 10.28
C LYS A 133 1.69 -40.00 9.66
N LYS A 134 2.67 -40.53 10.39
CA LYS A 134 3.20 -41.87 10.15
C LYS A 134 2.01 -42.83 10.23
N ARG A 135 1.61 -43.42 9.10
CA ARG A 135 0.82 -44.64 9.11
C ARG A 135 1.79 -45.77 9.41
N GLU A 136 1.79 -46.25 10.64
CA GLU A 136 2.38 -47.54 10.98
C GLU A 136 1.50 -48.62 10.32
N THR A 137 2.01 -49.27 9.27
CA THR A 137 1.50 -50.58 8.88
C THR A 137 2.18 -51.59 9.79
N LEU A 138 1.43 -52.09 10.78
CA LEU A 138 1.84 -53.24 11.57
C LEU A 138 1.86 -54.49 10.67
N PRO A 139 2.87 -55.37 10.82
CA PRO A 139 2.96 -56.66 10.13
C PRO A 139 1.94 -57.69 10.64
#